data_AF-A0A7U9SFA7-F1
#
_entry.id   AF-A0A7U9SFA7-F1
#
_cell.length_a   1.000
_cell.length_b   1.000
_cell.length_c   1.000
_cell.angle_alpha   90.00
_cell.angle_beta   90.00
_cell.angle_gamma   90.00
#
_symmetry.space_group_name_H-M   'P 1'
#
loop_
_entity.id
_entity.type
_entity.pdbx_description
1 polymer ?
#
loop_
_entity_poly.entity_id
_entity_poly.type
_entity_poly.pdbx_seq_one_letter_code
_entity_poly.pdbx_strand_id
1 'polypeptide(L)'
;MKKEQIKIKPALTMQDRILMPQELTEGYFVTDEAGYVQYAPYYADMMLINVFFLHCVDGLSFDMEEGSTVVRENVYEAVINDEELMELYHEFFEWDKDSIQTCPYQEAVIQMYGILSDTDKMVEYRKQQLIHRREDTFGALLAAMTDKIKHIDPDKLNLKEAVEALRDMRDIQNS
;
A
#
# COMPACT_ATOMS: atom_id res chain seq x y z
N MET A 1 2.55 -17.04 -16.77
CA MET A 1 2.29 -15.95 -17.73
C MET A 1 2.22 -16.47 -19.16
N LYS A 2 1.16 -16.10 -19.90
CA LYS A 2 1.04 -16.28 -21.35
C LYS A 2 0.83 -14.92 -22.02
N LYS A 3 1.43 -14.76 -23.21
CA LYS A 3 1.41 -13.53 -24.02
C LYS A 3 0.62 -13.75 -25.31
N GLU A 4 -0.38 -12.91 -25.58
CA GLU A 4 -1.23 -12.94 -26.76
C GLU A 4 -1.58 -11.51 -27.22
N GLN A 5 -0.89 -10.99 -28.24
CA GLN A 5 -1.11 -9.63 -28.78
C GLN A 5 -1.01 -8.54 -27.68
N ILE A 6 0.14 -8.45 -27.03
CA ILE A 6 0.41 -7.48 -25.97
C ILE A 6 0.19 -6.06 -26.49
N LYS A 7 -0.62 -5.28 -25.76
CA LYS A 7 -0.83 -3.86 -26.04
C LYS A 7 -1.29 -3.12 -24.79
N ILE A 8 -0.94 -1.85 -24.68
CA ILE A 8 -1.52 -0.97 -23.67
C ILE A 8 -2.99 -0.71 -24.01
N LYS A 9 -3.85 -0.74 -22.99
CA LYS A 9 -5.27 -0.39 -23.12
C LYS A 9 -5.39 1.08 -23.54
N PRO A 10 -6.25 1.42 -24.52
CA PRO A 10 -6.44 2.81 -24.91
C PRO A 10 -7.09 3.65 -23.79
N ALA A 11 -7.91 3.02 -22.96
CA ALA A 11 -8.54 3.60 -21.78
C ALA A 11 -8.77 2.52 -20.71
N LEU A 12 -8.70 2.90 -19.45
CA LEU A 12 -9.00 2.07 -18.28
C LEU A 12 -10.50 2.04 -18.01
N THR A 13 -11.00 0.90 -17.55
CA THR A 13 -12.41 0.74 -17.23
C THR A 13 -12.77 1.44 -15.92
N MET A 14 -14.07 1.61 -15.65
CA MET A 14 -14.53 2.09 -14.33
C MET A 14 -14.07 1.15 -13.21
N GLN A 15 -14.06 -0.16 -13.46
CA GLN A 15 -13.61 -1.15 -12.50
C GLN A 15 -12.12 -0.98 -12.19
N ASP A 16 -11.27 -0.82 -13.22
CA ASP A 16 -9.84 -0.55 -13.05
C ASP A 16 -9.62 0.70 -12.19
N ARG A 17 -10.35 1.78 -12.48
CA ARG A 17 -10.27 3.04 -11.72
C ARG A 17 -10.72 2.95 -10.26
N ILE A 18 -11.48 1.92 -9.88
CA ILE A 18 -11.89 1.67 -8.49
C ILE A 18 -10.89 0.76 -7.78
N LEU A 19 -10.44 -0.30 -8.47
CA LEU A 19 -9.58 -1.33 -7.88
C LEU A 19 -8.12 -0.89 -7.78
N MET A 20 -7.58 -0.28 -8.84
CA MET A 20 -6.16 0.07 -8.89
C MET A 20 -5.73 0.96 -7.72
N PRO A 21 -6.45 2.05 -7.33
CA PRO A 21 -6.06 2.83 -6.15
C PRO A 21 -6.05 2.02 -4.85
N GLN A 22 -6.96 1.06 -4.69
CA GLN A 22 -7.03 0.19 -3.51
C GLN A 22 -5.82 -0.74 -3.47
N GLU A 23 -5.55 -1.45 -4.56
CA GLU A 23 -4.43 -2.39 -4.68
C GLU A 23 -3.08 -1.68 -4.54
N LEU A 24 -2.90 -0.54 -5.21
CA LEU A 24 -1.70 0.28 -5.07
C LEU A 24 -1.50 0.74 -3.63
N THR A 25 -2.58 1.15 -2.94
CA THR A 25 -2.51 1.55 -1.53
C THR A 25 -2.00 0.42 -0.64
N GLU A 26 -2.38 -0.84 -0.89
CA GLU A 26 -1.87 -1.98 -0.12
C GLU A 26 -0.34 -2.13 -0.25
N GLY A 27 0.25 -1.74 -1.38
CA GLY A 27 1.70 -1.71 -1.56
C GLY A 27 2.48 -0.80 -0.60
N TYR A 28 1.79 0.06 0.15
CA TYR A 28 2.39 0.94 1.16
C TYR A 28 2.28 0.42 2.58
N PHE A 29 1.66 -0.74 2.81
CA PHE A 29 1.41 -1.25 4.14
C PHE A 29 1.71 -2.75 4.25
N VAL A 30 2.30 -3.14 5.37
CA VAL A 30 2.53 -4.55 5.72
C VAL A 30 1.82 -4.87 7.01
N THR A 31 1.31 -6.09 7.11
CA THR A 31 0.74 -6.62 8.35
C THR A 31 1.74 -7.60 8.94
N ASP A 32 2.19 -7.36 10.17
CA ASP A 32 3.06 -8.30 10.87
C ASP A 32 2.31 -9.54 11.37
N GLU A 33 3.04 -10.53 11.91
CA GLU A 33 2.47 -11.79 12.40
C GLU A 33 1.42 -11.59 13.51
N ALA A 34 1.48 -10.47 14.23
CA ALA A 34 0.53 -10.12 15.29
C ALA A 34 -0.69 -9.33 14.77
N GLY A 35 -0.78 -9.10 13.45
CA GLY A 35 -1.89 -8.39 12.83
C GLY A 35 -1.76 -6.87 12.87
N TYR A 36 -0.60 -6.31 13.25
CA TYR A 36 -0.39 -4.87 13.23
C TYR A 36 0.00 -4.41 11.84
N VAL A 37 -0.78 -3.44 11.34
CA VAL A 37 -0.52 -2.77 10.07
C VAL A 37 0.51 -1.67 10.28
N GLN A 38 1.57 -1.69 9.49
CA GLN A 38 2.65 -0.71 9.50
C GLN A 38 2.83 -0.08 8.12
N TYR A 39 3.24 1.18 8.08
CA TYR A 39 3.59 1.86 6.83
C TYR A 39 4.96 1.38 6.34
N ALA A 40 4.99 0.86 5.12
CA ALA A 40 6.14 0.23 4.47
C ALA A 40 6.15 0.58 2.98
N PRO A 41 6.68 1.75 2.59
CA PRO A 41 6.58 2.25 1.21
C PRO A 41 7.48 1.51 0.21
N TYR A 42 8.39 0.65 0.68
CA TYR A 42 9.38 -0.01 -0.17
C TYR A 42 8.80 -1.10 -1.09
N TYR A 43 7.51 -1.45 -0.95
CA TYR A 43 6.79 -2.31 -1.91
C TYR A 43 5.95 -1.53 -2.92
N ALA A 44 5.90 -0.19 -2.84
CA ALA A 44 5.04 0.62 -3.69
C ALA A 44 5.39 0.46 -5.19
N ASP A 45 6.67 0.51 -5.54
CA ASP A 45 7.12 0.37 -6.94
C ASP A 45 6.82 -1.03 -7.49
N MET A 46 7.01 -2.07 -6.68
CA MET A 46 6.64 -3.45 -7.02
C MET A 46 5.14 -3.56 -7.27
N MET A 47 4.32 -2.93 -6.42
CA MET A 47 2.88 -2.92 -6.58
C MET A 47 2.44 -2.16 -7.83
N LEU A 48 3.10 -1.04 -8.16
CA LEU A 48 2.84 -0.29 -9.37
C LEU A 48 3.06 -1.13 -10.63
N ILE A 49 4.17 -1.87 -10.67
CA ILE A 49 4.46 -2.82 -11.76
C ILE A 49 3.36 -3.89 -11.85
N ASN A 50 3.00 -4.52 -10.73
CA ASN A 50 1.95 -5.53 -10.72
C ASN A 50 0.62 -5.00 -11.27
N VAL A 51 0.15 -3.89 -10.70
CA VAL A 51 -1.13 -3.28 -11.06
C VAL A 51 -1.12 -2.81 -12.51
N PHE A 52 0.00 -2.29 -13.01
CA PHE A 52 0.15 -1.92 -14.42
C PHE A 52 -0.09 -3.11 -15.35
N PHE A 53 0.59 -4.23 -15.13
CA PHE A 53 0.44 -5.39 -16.02
C PHE A 53 -0.89 -6.13 -15.86
N LEU A 54 -1.53 -6.03 -14.69
CA LEU A 54 -2.86 -6.61 -14.46
C LEU A 54 -3.98 -5.76 -15.09
N HIS A 55 -3.86 -4.43 -15.04
CA HIS A 55 -4.97 -3.53 -15.38
C HIS A 55 -4.77 -2.67 -16.61
N CYS A 56 -3.53 -2.39 -17.02
CA CYS A 56 -3.24 -1.45 -18.12
C CYS A 56 -2.80 -2.14 -19.40
N VAL A 57 -2.48 -3.42 -19.36
CA VAL A 57 -1.97 -4.19 -20.50
C VAL A 57 -2.97 -5.28 -20.87
N ASP A 58 -3.42 -5.27 -22.13
CA ASP A 58 -4.16 -6.37 -22.74
C ASP A 58 -3.19 -7.42 -23.29
N GLY A 59 -3.66 -8.66 -23.41
CA GLY A 59 -2.88 -9.74 -24.01
C GLY A 59 -1.92 -10.44 -23.06
N LEU A 60 -2.03 -10.18 -21.76
CA LEU A 60 -1.37 -10.93 -20.71
C LEU A 60 -2.38 -11.77 -19.94
N SER A 61 -2.03 -13.01 -19.68
CA SER A 61 -2.77 -13.85 -18.74
C SER A 61 -1.78 -14.48 -17.77
N PHE A 62 -2.14 -14.36 -16.48
CA PHE A 62 -1.39 -14.88 -15.37
C PHE A 62 -2.09 -16.14 -14.86
N ASP A 63 -1.33 -17.14 -14.40
CA ASP A 63 -1.90 -18.37 -13.84
C ASP A 63 -2.69 -18.04 -12.57
N MET A 64 -3.98 -18.35 -12.62
CA MET A 64 -4.94 -18.16 -11.53
C MET A 64 -5.07 -19.44 -10.69
N GLU A 65 -5.42 -19.31 -9.41
CA GLU A 65 -5.92 -20.46 -8.67
C GLU A 65 -7.27 -20.91 -9.25
N GLU A 66 -7.44 -22.23 -9.43
CA GLU A 66 -8.63 -22.82 -10.05
C GLU A 66 -9.92 -22.34 -9.37
N GLY A 67 -10.82 -21.73 -10.15
CA GLY A 67 -12.13 -21.26 -9.67
C GLY A 67 -12.09 -19.96 -8.86
N SER A 68 -10.96 -19.24 -8.84
CA SER A 68 -10.82 -17.97 -8.13
C SER A 68 -10.37 -16.82 -9.05
N THR A 69 -10.44 -15.59 -8.54
CA THR A 69 -9.83 -14.40 -9.14
C THR A 69 -8.42 -14.12 -8.57
N VAL A 70 -7.87 -15.06 -7.81
CA VAL A 70 -6.57 -14.91 -7.15
C VAL A 70 -5.48 -15.36 -8.12
N VAL A 71 -4.56 -14.45 -8.42
CA VAL A 71 -3.38 -14.74 -9.23
C VAL A 71 -2.41 -15.56 -8.38
N ARG A 72 -2.08 -16.77 -8.84
CA ARG A 72 -1.15 -17.67 -8.14
C ARG A 72 0.30 -17.33 -8.44
N GLU A 73 0.57 -16.86 -9.65
CA GLU A 73 1.92 -16.44 -10.04
C GLU A 73 2.28 -15.07 -9.48
N ASN A 74 3.55 -14.92 -9.10
CA ASN A 74 4.09 -13.62 -8.73
C ASN A 74 4.25 -12.77 -10.00
N VAL A 75 3.29 -11.86 -10.23
CA VAL A 75 3.26 -10.98 -11.41
C VAL A 75 4.59 -10.24 -11.58
N TYR A 76 5.15 -9.69 -10.50
CA TYR A 76 6.39 -8.92 -10.54
C TYR A 76 7.55 -9.77 -11.05
N GLU A 77 7.72 -10.98 -10.51
CA GLU A 77 8.79 -11.90 -10.94
C GLU A 77 8.62 -12.34 -12.40
N ALA A 78 7.38 -12.47 -12.86
CA ALA A 78 7.05 -12.88 -14.22
C ALA A 78 7.38 -11.79 -15.26
N VAL A 79 7.29 -10.52 -14.91
CA VAL A 79 7.46 -9.39 -15.84
C VAL A 79 8.81 -8.68 -15.73
N ILE A 80 9.44 -8.64 -14.55
CA ILE A 80 10.65 -7.83 -14.33
C ILE A 80 11.86 -8.29 -15.16
N ASN A 81 11.90 -9.57 -15.51
CA ASN A 81 12.96 -10.16 -16.33
C ASN A 81 12.60 -10.22 -17.82
N ASP A 82 11.44 -9.67 -18.20
CA ASP A 82 10.93 -9.67 -19.57
C ASP A 82 11.15 -8.29 -20.20
N GLU A 83 12.20 -8.17 -21.03
CA GLU A 83 12.64 -6.89 -21.62
C GLU A 83 11.52 -6.20 -22.40
N GLU A 84 10.75 -6.94 -23.22
CA GLU A 84 9.63 -6.41 -24.01
C GLU A 84 8.56 -5.78 -23.12
N LEU A 85 8.23 -6.44 -22.01
CA LEU A 85 7.22 -5.93 -21.07
C LEU A 85 7.74 -4.72 -20.31
N MET A 86 8.99 -4.75 -19.85
CA MET A 86 9.56 -3.62 -19.12
C MET A 86 9.77 -2.39 -20.01
N GLU A 87 10.11 -2.57 -21.30
CA GLU A 87 10.10 -1.49 -22.28
C GLU A 87 8.71 -0.85 -22.39
N LEU A 88 7.64 -1.66 -22.46
CA LEU A 88 6.26 -1.18 -22.50
C LEU A 88 5.88 -0.39 -21.23
N TYR A 89 6.32 -0.87 -20.06
CA TYR A 89 6.14 -0.17 -18.79
C TYR A 89 6.84 1.18 -18.79
N HIS A 90 8.12 1.22 -19.20
CA HIS A 90 8.88 2.46 -19.27
C HIS A 90 8.26 3.46 -20.27
N GLU A 91 7.91 3.01 -21.47
CA GLU A 91 7.24 3.83 -22.49
C GLU A 91 5.96 4.47 -21.93
N PHE A 92 5.16 3.72 -21.18
CA PHE A 92 3.92 4.24 -20.60
C PHE A 92 4.15 5.38 -19.60
N PHE A 93 5.23 5.32 -18.81
CA PHE A 93 5.54 6.33 -17.78
C PHE A 93 6.48 7.45 -18.26
N GLU A 94 7.01 7.36 -19.49
CA GLU A 94 7.83 8.42 -20.10
C GLU A 94 6.98 9.60 -20.62
N TRP A 95 5.69 9.40 -20.84
CA TRP A 95 4.80 10.47 -21.29
C TRP A 95 4.67 11.56 -20.24
N ASP A 96 4.79 12.82 -20.67
CA ASP A 96 4.62 14.01 -19.86
C ASP A 96 3.50 14.92 -20.41
N LYS A 97 3.24 16.05 -19.76
CA LYS A 97 2.16 16.97 -20.17
C LYS A 97 2.29 17.48 -21.60
N ASP A 98 3.51 17.58 -22.13
CA ASP A 98 3.78 18.17 -23.44
C ASP A 98 3.72 17.11 -24.55
N SER A 99 4.12 15.87 -24.24
CA SER A 99 4.16 14.73 -25.18
C SER A 99 2.87 13.90 -25.20
N ILE A 100 2.04 13.96 -24.15
CA ILE A 100 0.84 13.12 -24.02
C ILE A 100 -0.19 13.32 -25.15
N GLN A 101 -0.17 14.45 -25.85
CA GLN A 101 -1.09 14.74 -26.95
C GLN A 101 -0.89 13.83 -28.17
N THR A 102 0.29 13.24 -28.33
CA THR A 102 0.59 12.30 -29.42
C THR A 102 0.62 10.84 -28.95
N CYS A 103 0.32 10.59 -27.68
CA CYS A 103 0.30 9.26 -27.08
C CYS A 103 -0.91 8.45 -27.59
N PRO A 104 -0.72 7.24 -28.14
CA PRO A 104 -1.82 6.43 -28.68
C PRO A 104 -2.79 5.91 -27.60
N TYR A 105 -2.38 5.96 -26.33
CA TYR A 105 -3.16 5.57 -25.16
C TYR A 105 -3.25 6.73 -24.14
N GLN A 106 -3.32 7.97 -24.66
CA GLN A 106 -3.42 9.21 -23.87
C GLN A 106 -4.45 9.14 -22.74
N GLU A 107 -5.64 8.58 -23.01
CA GLU A 107 -6.69 8.51 -22.00
C GLU A 107 -6.30 7.62 -20.82
N ALA A 108 -5.69 6.45 -21.08
CA ALA A 108 -5.17 5.58 -20.04
C ALA A 108 -4.07 6.24 -19.21
N VAL A 109 -3.16 7.01 -19.82
CA VAL A 109 -2.12 7.77 -19.09
C VAL A 109 -2.75 8.84 -18.18
N ILE A 110 -3.70 9.62 -18.69
CA ILE A 110 -4.41 10.63 -17.89
C ILE A 110 -5.14 9.99 -16.72
N GLN A 111 -5.81 8.87 -16.95
CA GLN A 111 -6.51 8.12 -15.91
C GLN A 111 -5.54 7.53 -14.88
N MET A 112 -4.37 7.05 -15.30
CA MET A 112 -3.33 6.59 -14.39
C MET A 112 -2.86 7.71 -13.46
N TYR A 113 -2.63 8.93 -13.94
CA TYR A 113 -2.29 10.05 -13.06
C TYR A 113 -3.37 10.34 -12.02
N GLY A 114 -4.65 10.21 -12.42
CA GLY A 114 -5.77 10.29 -11.48
C GLY A 114 -5.71 9.19 -10.42
N ILE A 115 -5.45 7.95 -10.82
CA ILE A 115 -5.33 6.78 -9.95
C ILE A 115 -4.16 6.94 -8.96
N LEU A 116 -2.99 7.40 -9.42
CA LEU A 116 -1.85 7.68 -8.55
C LEU A 116 -2.16 8.80 -7.56
N SER A 117 -2.83 9.87 -8.01
CA SER A 117 -3.27 10.95 -7.13
C SER A 117 -4.27 10.48 -6.06
N ASP A 118 -5.17 9.57 -6.40
CA ASP A 118 -6.12 9.01 -5.45
C ASP A 118 -5.45 8.00 -4.50
N THR A 119 -4.47 7.24 -4.99
CA THR A 119 -3.62 6.36 -4.17
C THR A 119 -2.91 7.16 -3.09
N ASP A 120 -2.27 8.29 -3.43
CA ASP A 120 -1.61 9.16 -2.44
C ASP A 120 -2.57 9.62 -1.34
N LYS A 121 -3.78 10.02 -1.70
CA LYS A 121 -4.82 10.43 -0.73
C LYS A 121 -5.24 9.27 0.16
N MET A 122 -5.39 8.07 -0.40
CA MET A 122 -5.76 6.87 0.33
C MET A 122 -4.67 6.43 1.30
N VAL A 123 -3.40 6.50 0.88
CA VAL A 123 -2.24 6.23 1.73
C VAL A 123 -2.19 7.20 2.90
N GLU A 124 -2.33 8.51 2.65
CA GLU A 124 -2.34 9.51 3.73
C GLU A 124 -3.53 9.31 4.68
N TYR A 125 -4.72 9.05 4.14
CA TYR A 125 -5.89 8.76 4.96
C TYR A 125 -5.68 7.54 5.87
N ARG A 126 -5.12 6.45 5.34
CA ARG A 126 -4.83 5.24 6.11
C ARG A 126 -3.72 5.45 7.14
N LYS A 127 -2.69 6.25 6.84
CA LYS A 127 -1.68 6.67 7.83
C LYS A 127 -2.33 7.38 9.01
N GLN A 128 -3.24 8.32 8.76
CA GLN A 128 -3.97 9.02 9.81
C GLN A 128 -4.83 8.06 10.65
N GLN A 129 -5.51 7.09 10.03
CA GLN A 129 -6.27 6.07 10.76
C GLN A 129 -5.38 5.24 11.70
N LEU A 130 -4.17 4.87 11.25
CA LEU A 130 -3.23 4.11 12.08
C LEU A 130 -2.72 4.92 13.28
N ILE A 131 -2.46 6.22 13.09
CA ILE A 131 -2.04 7.12 14.17
C ILE A 131 -3.15 7.27 15.21
N HIS A 132 -4.37 7.65 14.78
CA HIS A 132 -5.49 7.83 15.71
C HIS A 132 -5.82 6.56 16.48
N ARG A 133 -5.77 5.38 15.83
CA ARG A 133 -5.98 4.10 16.52
C ARG A 133 -4.95 3.85 17.62
N ARG A 134 -3.67 4.21 17.39
CA ARG A 134 -2.62 4.10 18.40
C ARG A 134 -2.85 5.08 19.56
N GLU A 135 -3.22 6.32 19.26
CA GLU A 135 -3.53 7.34 20.26
C GLU A 135 -4.71 6.92 21.16
N ASP A 136 -5.79 6.42 20.57
CA ASP A 136 -6.96 5.91 21.31
C ASP A 136 -6.57 4.75 22.24
N THR A 137 -5.76 3.82 21.73
CA THR A 137 -5.30 2.66 22.51
C THR A 137 -4.41 3.09 23.69
N PHE A 138 -3.53 4.07 23.47
CA PHE A 138 -2.70 4.64 24.52
C PHE A 138 -3.52 5.42 25.55
N GLY A 139 -4.52 6.20 25.11
CA GLY A 139 -5.47 6.87 25.98
C GLY A 139 -6.24 5.90 26.88
N ALA A 140 -6.71 4.78 26.31
CA ALA A 140 -7.37 3.72 27.08
C ALA A 140 -6.43 3.08 28.11
N LEU A 141 -5.17 2.84 27.76
CA LEU A 141 -4.16 2.31 28.68
C LEU A 141 -3.90 3.28 29.85
N LEU A 142 -3.71 4.57 29.57
CA LEU A 142 -3.51 5.59 30.60
C LEU A 142 -4.73 5.71 31.52
N ALA A 143 -5.94 5.64 30.96
CA ALA A 143 -7.17 5.65 31.75
C ALA A 143 -7.23 4.44 32.71
N ALA A 144 -6.94 3.23 32.21
CA ALA A 144 -6.92 2.01 33.01
C ALA A 144 -5.83 2.04 34.11
N MET A 145 -4.64 2.56 33.80
CA MET A 145 -3.58 2.76 34.80
C MET A 145 -4.00 3.77 35.88
N THR A 146 -4.57 4.90 35.47
CA THR A 146 -5.06 5.93 36.39
C THR A 146 -6.13 5.37 37.33
N ASP A 147 -7.06 4.57 36.79
CA ASP A 147 -8.10 3.92 37.59
C ASP A 147 -7.51 2.93 38.60
N LYS A 148 -6.56 2.09 38.19
CA LYS A 148 -5.83 1.20 39.12
C LYS A 148 -5.06 1.97 40.20
N ILE A 149 -4.42 3.09 39.84
CA ILE A 149 -3.67 3.93 40.78
C ILE A 149 -4.59 4.54 41.86
N LYS A 150 -5.82 4.94 41.51
CA LYS A 150 -6.80 5.45 42.49
C LYS A 150 -7.17 4.44 43.58
N HIS A 151 -6.94 3.15 43.31
CA HIS A 151 -7.23 2.05 44.24
C HIS A 151 -5.98 1.54 44.99
N ILE A 152 -4.80 2.10 44.71
CA ILE A 152 -3.55 1.77 45.41
C ILE A 152 -3.32 2.81 46.50
N ASP A 153 -2.92 2.31 47.67
CA ASP A 153 -2.51 3.12 48.82
C ASP A 153 -1.33 4.03 48.41
N PRO A 154 -1.45 5.37 48.49
CA PRO A 154 -0.44 6.29 47.98
C PRO A 154 0.95 6.08 48.61
N ASP A 155 1.03 5.54 49.83
CA ASP A 155 2.28 5.19 50.51
C ASP A 155 3.01 3.99 49.89
N LYS A 156 2.34 3.23 49.03
CA LYS A 156 2.91 2.08 48.28
C LYS A 156 3.20 2.41 46.81
N LEU A 157 2.86 3.61 46.35
CA LEU A 157 2.93 3.98 44.94
C LEU A 157 4.25 4.71 44.63
N ASN A 158 5.27 3.95 44.23
CA ASN A 158 6.53 4.56 43.76
C ASN A 158 6.40 5.02 42.29
N LEU A 159 5.82 6.21 42.10
CA LEU A 159 5.64 6.85 40.78
C LEU A 159 6.94 7.01 39.99
N LYS A 160 8.10 7.01 40.67
CA LYS A 160 9.41 7.15 40.03
C LYS A 160 9.79 5.91 39.22
N GLU A 161 9.58 4.71 39.78
CA GLU A 161 9.83 3.44 39.09
C GLU A 161 8.85 3.21 37.93
N ALA A 162 7.60 3.62 38.09
CA ALA A 162 6.59 3.51 37.03
C ALA A 162 6.92 4.40 35.81
N VAL A 163 7.43 5.61 36.05
CA VAL A 163 7.83 6.54 34.98
C VAL A 163 9.13 6.08 34.30
N GLU A 164 10.08 5.50 35.04
CA GLU A 164 11.30 4.90 34.47
C GLU A 164 10.97 3.69 33.57
N ALA A 165 10.08 2.79 34.01
CA ALA A 165 9.65 1.64 33.19
C ALA A 165 8.94 2.05 31.88
N LEU A 166 8.15 3.13 31.90
CA LEU A 166 7.49 3.67 30.69
C LEU A 166 8.49 4.32 29.72
N ARG A 167 9.56 4.93 30.25
CA ARG A 167 10.62 5.51 29.43
C ARG A 167 11.44 4.41 28.74
N ASP A 168 11.76 3.34 29.45
CA ASP A 168 12.48 2.19 28.90
C ASP A 168 11.67 1.46 27.81
N MET A 169 10.34 1.34 27.97
CA MET A 169 9.46 0.78 26.93
C MET A 169 9.41 1.62 25.65
N ARG A 170 9.54 2.95 25.75
CA ARG A 170 9.58 3.86 24.59
C ARG A 170 10.89 3.74 23.81
N ASP A 171 11.99 3.48 24.49
CA ASP A 171 13.32 3.38 23.88
C ASP A 171 13.53 2.00 23.21
N ILE A 172 12.82 0.95 23.67
CA ILE A 172 12.76 -0.37 23.02
C ILE A 172 11.95 -0.35 21.71
N GLN A 173 10.92 0.50 21.59
CA GLN A 173 10.12 0.62 20.36
C GLN A 173 10.77 1.48 19.25
N ASN A 174 11.86 2.20 19.56
CA ASN A 174 12.59 3.06 18.62
C ASN A 174 13.99 2.52 18.27
N SER A 175 14.30 1.28 18.65
CA SER A 175 15.52 0.55 18.29
C SER A 175 15.18 -0.60 17.34
#